data_AF-A0A932KH79-F1
#
_entry.id   AF-A0A932KH79-F1
#
_cell.length_a   1.000
_cell.length_b   1.000
_cell.length_c   1.000
_cell.angle_alpha   90.00
_cell.angle_beta   90.00
_cell.angle_gamma   90.00
#
_symmetry.space_group_name_H-M   'P 1'
#
loop_
_entity.id
_entity.type
_entity.pdbx_description
1 polymer ?
#
loop_
_entity_poly.entity_id
_entity_poly.type
_entity_poly.pdbx_seq_one_letter_code
_entity_poly.pdbx_strand_id
1 'polypeptide(L)'
;MKRLAAISQLSLALLLAGCLGGQVTNEPAAQPPQQSSSGGDRPQVTKNVTYRGVVEEAGISIYMEGSHRLALPDGRVLLLQSESLELDDYVGEDVLATGDIRPTVEAGGIIMEVKEIESMEESSSSSAQAVSSAPSSLAVSSAAASVAASAGTSVAASSVAAEPVSGEIAARAAVMARDDTAQGNWTQQYCSSHIGFCIPVHRNWWFKSFGTTTSSLWHVEIAPAEIETIGEGPLVLNLVSGSLESIGASDREVRAVGDRVIGYRAWTDNRHFEISAPSNLQAAVKYITDNLAVYEATE
;
A
#
# COMPACT_ATOMS: atom_id res chain seq x y z
N MET A 1 39.89 -39.98 -22.98
CA MET A 1 40.51 -40.61 -21.80
C MET A 1 39.70 -40.20 -20.58
N LYS A 2 39.09 -41.19 -19.91
CA LYS A 2 38.20 -41.00 -18.75
C LYS A 2 39.03 -40.75 -17.49
N ARG A 3 38.62 -39.82 -16.62
CA ARG A 3 39.03 -39.80 -15.21
C ARG A 3 37.78 -39.70 -14.33
N LEU A 4 37.52 -40.79 -13.63
CA LEU A 4 36.64 -40.90 -12.47
C LEU A 4 37.42 -40.48 -11.20
N ALA A 5 36.74 -39.84 -10.24
CA ALA A 5 37.01 -39.92 -8.79
C ALA A 5 35.80 -39.30 -8.04
N ALA A 6 34.96 -40.13 -7.37
CA ALA A 6 34.98 -40.44 -5.93
C ALA A 6 34.28 -39.35 -5.09
N ILE A 7 32.96 -39.43 -4.81
CA ILE A 7 32.28 -40.13 -3.69
C ILE A 7 32.97 -39.92 -2.34
N SER A 8 32.38 -39.05 -1.50
CA SER A 8 32.51 -39.10 -0.04
C SER A 8 31.12 -38.92 0.57
N GLN A 9 30.53 -40.03 1.00
CA GLN A 9 29.38 -40.06 1.89
C GLN A 9 29.89 -39.99 3.32
N LEU A 10 29.34 -39.09 4.13
CA LEU A 10 29.45 -39.16 5.57
C LEU A 10 28.05 -39.21 6.18
N SER A 11 27.63 -40.42 6.50
CA SER A 11 26.47 -40.72 7.34
C SER A 11 26.87 -40.52 8.80
N LEU A 12 26.11 -39.72 9.56
CA LEU A 12 26.10 -39.83 11.01
C LEU A 12 24.66 -39.85 11.51
N ALA A 13 24.18 -41.07 11.72
CA ALA A 13 22.99 -41.36 12.50
C ALA A 13 23.36 -41.28 13.98
N LEU A 14 22.61 -40.51 14.76
CA LEU A 14 22.60 -40.64 16.22
C LEU A 14 21.16 -40.76 16.70
N LEU A 15 20.78 -42.00 17.00
CA LEU A 15 19.62 -42.40 17.77
C LEU A 15 19.92 -42.15 19.25
N LEU A 16 19.06 -41.39 19.94
CA LEU A 16 18.90 -41.46 21.38
C LEU A 16 17.41 -41.55 21.72
N ALA A 17 16.98 -42.77 22.02
CA ALA A 17 15.76 -43.08 22.71
C ALA A 17 15.98 -42.89 24.22
N GLY A 18 15.01 -42.30 24.91
CA GLY A 18 15.01 -42.15 26.36
C GLY A 18 13.64 -41.77 26.88
N CYS A 19 12.82 -42.78 27.18
CA CYS A 19 11.58 -42.67 27.94
C CYS A 19 11.88 -42.21 29.37
N LEU A 20 11.03 -41.35 29.94
CA LEU A 20 10.70 -41.36 31.37
C LEU A 20 9.30 -40.73 31.54
N GLY A 21 8.38 -41.55 32.01
CA GLY A 21 7.01 -41.15 32.31
C GLY A 21 6.93 -40.34 33.60
N GLY A 22 6.09 -39.31 33.56
CA GLY A 22 5.56 -38.64 34.74
C GLY A 22 4.05 -38.65 34.66
N GLN A 23 3.40 -39.52 35.44
CA GLN A 23 1.98 -39.39 35.76
C GLN A 23 1.82 -38.17 36.67
N VAL A 24 1.12 -37.14 36.19
CA VAL A 24 0.56 -36.08 37.04
C VAL A 24 -0.91 -36.38 37.23
N THR A 25 -1.25 -36.60 38.48
CA THR A 25 -2.57 -36.81 39.07
C THR A 25 -3.53 -35.64 38.83
N ASN A 26 -4.80 -36.00 38.63
CA ASN A 26 -5.96 -35.13 38.47
C ASN A 26 -6.08 -34.01 39.53
N GLU A 27 -6.42 -32.80 39.07
CA GLU A 27 -7.19 -31.84 39.84
C GLU A 27 -8.25 -31.22 38.91
N PRO A 28 -9.57 -31.43 39.14
CA PRO A 28 -10.61 -30.76 38.40
C PRO A 28 -10.69 -29.32 38.89
N ALA A 29 -9.89 -28.44 38.27
CA ALA A 29 -10.03 -27.00 38.45
C ALA A 29 -11.42 -26.59 37.95
N ALA A 30 -12.21 -26.04 38.87
CA ALA A 30 -13.50 -25.44 38.60
C ALA A 30 -13.40 -24.49 37.41
N GLN A 31 -14.19 -24.75 36.37
CA GLN A 31 -14.37 -23.82 35.27
C GLN A 31 -14.90 -22.50 35.85
N PRO A 32 -14.21 -21.36 35.67
CA PRO A 32 -14.85 -20.07 35.89
C PRO A 32 -16.07 -19.98 34.97
N PRO A 33 -17.17 -19.35 35.42
CA PRO A 33 -18.38 -19.26 34.62
C PRO A 33 -18.05 -18.65 33.26
N GLN A 34 -18.18 -19.46 32.21
CA GLN A 34 -18.20 -18.97 30.84
C GLN A 34 -19.45 -18.10 30.73
N GLN A 35 -19.26 -16.80 30.91
CA GLN A 35 -20.23 -15.79 30.54
C GLN A 35 -20.33 -15.84 29.01
N SER A 36 -21.33 -16.57 28.53
CA SER A 36 -21.81 -16.52 27.16
C SER A 36 -22.34 -15.11 26.88
N SER A 37 -21.44 -14.16 26.60
CA SER A 37 -21.82 -12.90 25.99
C SER A 37 -22.02 -13.13 24.50
N SER A 38 -23.14 -13.76 24.14
CA SER A 38 -23.78 -13.60 22.84
C SER A 38 -24.37 -12.18 22.74
N GLY A 39 -23.54 -11.17 22.96
CA GLY A 39 -23.85 -9.79 22.64
C GLY A 39 -23.47 -9.62 21.18
N GLY A 40 -24.47 -9.43 20.30
CA GLY A 40 -24.24 -9.23 18.88
C GLY A 40 -23.11 -8.24 18.66
N ASP A 41 -22.18 -8.63 17.79
CA ASP A 41 -20.94 -7.97 17.44
C ASP A 41 -21.23 -6.61 16.77
N ARG A 42 -21.70 -5.67 17.58
CA ARG A 42 -21.93 -4.30 17.19
C ARG A 42 -20.59 -3.59 17.35
N PRO A 43 -20.05 -2.98 16.28
CA PRO A 43 -18.79 -2.25 16.37
C PRO A 43 -18.90 -1.22 17.50
N GLN A 44 -17.88 -1.20 18.38
CA GLN A 44 -17.87 -0.28 19.50
C GLN A 44 -17.73 1.15 18.98
N VAL A 45 -18.80 1.94 19.11
CA VAL A 45 -18.81 3.35 18.77
C VAL A 45 -18.43 4.16 20.01
N THR A 46 -17.35 4.93 19.92
CA THR A 46 -16.98 5.89 20.97
C THR A 46 -17.54 7.25 20.59
N LYS A 47 -18.42 7.79 21.43
CA LYS A 47 -19.17 9.02 21.11
C LYS A 47 -18.46 10.27 21.59
N ASN A 48 -18.70 11.37 20.88
CA ASN A 48 -18.28 12.73 21.24
C ASN A 48 -16.77 12.84 21.53
N VAL A 49 -15.96 12.32 20.63
CA VAL A 49 -14.51 12.52 20.67
C VAL A 49 -14.14 13.71 19.80
N THR A 50 -13.07 14.39 20.18
CA THR A 50 -12.58 15.58 19.48
C THR A 50 -11.14 15.36 19.07
N TYR A 51 -10.83 15.63 17.80
CA TYR A 51 -9.47 15.61 17.27
C TYR A 51 -9.14 16.93 16.60
N ARG A 52 -7.86 17.29 16.64
CA ARG A 52 -7.32 18.44 15.93
C ARG A 52 -6.37 17.97 14.83
N GLY A 53 -6.51 18.52 13.64
CA GLY A 53 -5.63 18.21 12.51
C GLY A 53 -5.98 19.03 11.28
N VAL A 54 -5.28 18.75 10.19
CA VAL A 54 -5.54 19.38 8.89
C VAL A 54 -6.47 18.50 8.07
N VAL A 55 -7.55 19.07 7.53
CA VAL A 55 -8.45 18.32 6.64
C VAL A 55 -7.82 18.19 5.26
N GLU A 56 -7.83 16.99 4.71
CA GLU A 56 -7.39 16.69 3.35
C GLU A 56 -8.45 15.89 2.61
N GLU A 57 -8.48 16.00 1.28
CA GLU A 57 -9.34 15.14 0.45
C GLU A 57 -8.99 13.66 0.69
N ALA A 58 -10.01 12.81 0.81
CA ALA A 58 -9.76 11.39 0.81
C ALA A 58 -9.27 10.99 -0.58
N GLY A 59 -8.07 10.42 -0.64
CA GLY A 59 -7.64 9.70 -1.83
C GLY A 59 -8.59 8.53 -2.12
N ILE A 60 -8.37 7.85 -3.24
CA ILE A 60 -9.14 6.66 -3.61
C ILE A 60 -9.02 5.64 -2.45
N SER A 61 -10.10 5.30 -1.75
CA SER A 61 -10.13 4.21 -0.76
C SER A 61 -10.86 3.00 -1.35
N ILE A 62 -10.38 1.79 -1.10
CA ILE A 62 -10.96 0.56 -1.70
C ILE A 62 -12.36 0.27 -1.18
N TYR A 63 -12.67 0.68 0.05
CA TYR A 63 -14.00 0.49 0.63
C TYR A 63 -14.87 1.74 0.54
N MET A 64 -14.36 2.84 -0.03
CA MET A 64 -15.07 4.12 -0.16
C MET A 64 -15.64 4.58 1.19
N GLU A 65 -14.96 4.23 2.29
CA GLU A 65 -15.31 4.71 3.63
C GLU A 65 -14.69 6.09 3.83
N GLY A 66 -15.52 7.06 4.23
CA GLY A 66 -15.11 8.46 4.38
C GLY A 66 -15.06 9.24 3.06
N SER A 67 -15.28 10.55 3.14
CA SER A 67 -15.08 11.48 2.02
C SER A 67 -13.79 12.27 2.16
N HIS A 68 -13.28 12.43 3.38
CA HIS A 68 -12.10 13.22 3.70
C HIS A 68 -11.20 12.48 4.68
N ARG A 69 -10.02 13.02 4.95
CA ARG A 69 -9.13 12.54 6.00
C ARG A 69 -8.63 13.71 6.86
N LEU A 70 -8.40 13.43 8.14
CA LEU A 70 -7.82 14.37 9.10
C LEU A 70 -6.38 13.94 9.38
N ALA A 71 -5.42 14.73 8.90
CA ALA A 71 -4.01 14.56 9.18
C ALA A 71 -3.69 15.11 10.59
N LEU A 72 -3.38 14.20 11.53
CA LEU A 72 -3.06 14.56 12.91
C LEU A 72 -1.60 15.03 13.03
N PRO A 73 -1.26 15.87 14.03
CA PRO A 73 0.12 16.32 14.27
C PRO A 73 1.13 15.19 14.56
N ASP A 74 0.65 14.03 15.00
CA ASP A 74 1.47 12.85 15.30
C ASP A 74 1.72 11.95 14.07
N GLY A 75 1.27 12.37 12.88
CA GLY A 75 1.43 11.64 11.63
C GLY A 75 0.38 10.54 11.41
N ARG A 76 -0.57 10.35 12.34
CA ARG A 76 -1.72 9.46 12.11
C ARG A 76 -2.76 10.15 11.23
N VAL A 77 -3.62 9.34 10.62
CA VAL A 77 -4.70 9.80 9.75
C VAL A 77 -6.02 9.20 10.25
N LEU A 78 -7.05 10.03 10.39
CA LEU A 78 -8.43 9.58 10.59
C LEU A 78 -9.23 9.76 9.29
N LEU A 79 -10.10 8.81 8.96
CA LEU A 79 -11.09 9.03 7.91
C LEU A 79 -12.24 9.87 8.48
N LEU A 80 -12.74 10.82 7.69
CA LEU A 80 -13.84 11.70 8.03
C LEU A 80 -15.03 11.41 7.13
N GLN A 81 -16.22 11.41 7.72
CA GLN A 81 -17.50 11.39 7.01
C GLN A 81 -18.47 12.33 7.72
N SER A 82 -19.28 13.05 6.95
CA SER A 82 -20.43 13.79 7.49
C SER A 82 -21.60 13.70 6.53
N GLU A 83 -22.82 13.63 7.06
CA GLU A 83 -24.06 13.72 6.27
C GLU A 83 -24.62 15.15 6.22
N SER A 84 -24.21 16.00 7.17
CA SER A 84 -24.78 17.34 7.37
C SER A 84 -23.80 18.49 7.10
N LEU A 85 -22.51 18.21 7.08
CA LEU A 85 -21.45 19.19 6.87
C LEU A 85 -20.79 18.98 5.52
N GLU A 86 -20.56 20.06 4.78
CA GLU A 86 -19.73 20.07 3.58
C GLU A 86 -18.27 20.11 4.01
N LEU A 87 -17.58 18.98 3.90
CA LEU A 87 -16.19 18.86 4.35
C LEU A 87 -15.20 19.49 3.36
N ASP A 88 -15.61 19.67 2.10
CA ASP A 88 -14.84 20.33 1.05
C ASP A 88 -14.47 21.77 1.44
N ASP A 89 -15.34 22.45 2.18
CA ASP A 89 -15.14 23.84 2.64
C ASP A 89 -13.97 23.99 3.62
N TYR A 90 -13.48 22.88 4.21
CA TYR A 90 -12.42 22.89 5.22
C TYR A 90 -11.10 22.30 4.71
N VAL A 91 -11.02 21.88 3.45
CA VAL A 91 -9.82 21.23 2.89
C VAL A 91 -8.62 22.18 2.96
N GLY A 92 -7.55 21.72 3.61
CA GLY A 92 -6.32 22.47 3.85
C GLY A 92 -6.33 23.32 5.12
N GLU A 93 -7.43 23.38 5.87
CA GLU A 93 -7.53 24.13 7.12
C GLU A 93 -7.15 23.28 8.35
N ASP A 94 -6.56 23.92 9.36
CA ASP A 94 -6.38 23.33 10.70
C ASP A 94 -7.69 23.48 11.48
N VAL A 95 -8.31 22.35 11.82
CA VAL A 95 -9.65 22.30 12.40
C VAL A 95 -9.68 21.51 13.69
N LEU A 96 -10.69 21.78 14.51
CA LEU A 96 -11.12 20.94 15.63
C LEU A 96 -12.39 20.19 15.22
N ALA A 97 -12.26 18.90 14.89
CA ALA A 97 -13.37 18.06 14.49
C ALA A 97 -13.91 17.26 15.69
N THR A 98 -15.21 17.36 15.94
CA THR A 98 -15.92 16.63 17.00
C THR A 98 -16.96 15.69 16.40
N GLY A 99 -16.97 14.44 16.85
CA GLY A 99 -17.83 13.41 16.26
C GLY A 99 -17.85 12.09 17.03
N ASP A 100 -18.45 11.09 16.42
CA ASP A 100 -18.42 9.71 16.92
C ASP A 100 -17.40 8.90 16.09
N ILE A 101 -16.57 8.09 16.75
CA ILE A 101 -15.61 7.23 16.05
C ILE A 101 -15.99 5.76 16.12
N ARG A 102 -15.68 5.05 15.04
CA ARG A 102 -15.77 3.59 14.95
C ARG A 102 -14.56 3.02 14.19
N PRO A 103 -14.17 1.77 14.46
CA PRO A 103 -13.21 1.07 13.62
C PRO A 103 -13.71 0.93 12.18
N THR A 104 -12.80 1.05 11.21
CA THR A 104 -13.06 0.79 9.78
C THR A 104 -12.89 -0.70 9.45
N VAL A 105 -13.32 -1.10 8.26
CA VAL A 105 -13.00 -2.45 7.74
C VAL A 105 -11.54 -2.56 7.27
N GLU A 106 -10.90 -1.43 6.95
CA GLU A 106 -9.48 -1.36 6.59
C GLU A 106 -8.58 -1.47 7.83
N ALA A 107 -7.78 -2.53 7.92
CA ALA A 107 -6.48 -2.60 8.61
C ALA A 107 -6.34 -1.92 10.00
N GLY A 108 -7.41 -1.82 10.79
CA GLY A 108 -7.37 -1.13 12.08
C GLY A 108 -7.40 0.41 12.00
N GLY A 109 -7.85 0.97 10.87
CA GLY A 109 -8.17 2.39 10.74
C GLY A 109 -9.38 2.82 11.59
N ILE A 110 -9.55 4.13 11.73
CA ILE A 110 -10.66 4.74 12.46
C ILE A 110 -11.35 5.73 11.54
N ILE A 111 -12.68 5.65 11.50
CA ILE A 111 -13.55 6.63 10.82
C ILE A 111 -14.32 7.43 11.85
N MET A 112 -14.35 8.74 11.66
CA MET A 112 -15.12 9.69 12.44
C MET A 112 -16.34 10.15 11.65
N GLU A 113 -17.52 9.98 12.23
CA GLU A 113 -18.75 10.65 11.80
C GLU A 113 -18.77 12.05 12.44
N VAL A 114 -18.41 13.06 11.64
CA VAL A 114 -18.22 14.44 12.08
C VAL A 114 -19.59 15.09 12.26
N LYS A 115 -19.84 15.59 13.49
CA LYS A 115 -21.05 16.33 13.86
C LYS A 115 -20.81 17.83 13.92
N GLU A 116 -19.60 18.23 14.27
CA GLU A 116 -19.21 19.62 14.45
C GLU A 116 -17.74 19.78 14.03
N ILE A 117 -17.44 20.88 13.36
CA ILE A 117 -16.10 21.24 12.93
C ILE A 117 -15.89 22.73 13.19
N GLU A 118 -14.84 23.06 13.91
CA GLU A 118 -14.45 24.45 14.20
C GLU A 118 -13.14 24.74 13.48
N SER A 119 -13.14 25.74 12.59
CA SER A 119 -11.90 26.20 11.96
C SER A 119 -11.07 26.97 12.98
N MET A 120 -9.79 26.59 13.11
CA MET A 120 -8.82 27.31 13.94
C MET A 120 -8.08 28.35 13.09
N GLU A 121 -8.79 29.14 12.28
CA GLU A 121 -8.19 30.35 11.76
C GLU A 121 -7.73 31.19 12.95
N GLU A 122 -6.43 31.46 13.01
CA GLU A 122 -5.87 32.39 13.98
C GLU A 122 -6.73 33.65 13.93
N SER A 123 -7.23 34.11 15.07
CA SER A 123 -8.12 35.28 15.20
C SER A 123 -7.45 36.61 14.81
N SER A 124 -6.48 36.56 13.92
CA SER A 124 -5.74 37.63 13.28
C SER A 124 -6.58 38.26 12.17
N SER A 125 -7.36 39.28 12.58
CA SER A 125 -7.77 40.43 11.76
C SER A 125 -9.08 40.35 10.97
N SER A 126 -10.13 41.02 11.48
CA SER A 126 -10.75 42.12 10.71
C SER A 126 -11.38 43.20 11.60
N SER A 127 -10.63 44.27 11.84
CA SER A 127 -11.21 45.61 12.03
C SER A 127 -10.59 46.55 11.00
N ALA A 128 -11.21 46.65 9.81
CA ALA A 128 -11.02 47.77 8.90
C ALA A 128 -12.22 47.94 7.97
N GLN A 129 -12.65 49.19 7.85
CA GLN A 129 -13.92 49.66 7.33
C GLN A 129 -14.00 49.71 5.80
N ALA A 130 -15.26 49.72 5.34
CA ALA A 130 -15.73 50.02 4.00
C ALA A 130 -15.21 51.33 3.39
N VAL A 131 -15.15 51.41 2.06
CA VAL A 131 -15.80 52.47 1.27
C VAL A 131 -16.07 52.04 -0.18
N SER A 132 -17.24 52.48 -0.63
CA SER A 132 -17.88 52.34 -1.94
C SER A 132 -17.25 53.20 -3.04
N SER A 133 -17.34 52.78 -4.31
CA SER A 133 -18.00 53.52 -5.42
C SER A 133 -17.50 53.09 -6.82
N ALA A 134 -18.44 52.72 -7.70
CA ALA A 134 -18.29 52.75 -9.17
C ALA A 134 -18.39 54.21 -9.68
N PRO A 135 -17.93 54.58 -10.91
CA PRO A 135 -18.67 54.26 -12.15
C PRO A 135 -17.83 54.09 -13.45
N SER A 136 -18.57 53.74 -14.50
CA SER A 136 -18.27 53.50 -15.93
C SER A 136 -17.31 54.45 -16.67
N SER A 137 -16.61 53.95 -17.71
CA SER A 137 -16.67 54.50 -19.09
C SER A 137 -15.84 53.70 -20.12
N LEU A 138 -16.32 53.78 -21.36
CA LEU A 138 -15.93 53.12 -22.62
C LEU A 138 -14.58 53.59 -23.20
N ALA A 139 -13.97 52.75 -24.08
CA ALA A 139 -13.58 53.08 -25.47
C ALA A 139 -12.18 52.55 -25.94
N VAL A 140 -12.21 51.80 -27.06
CA VAL A 140 -11.38 51.92 -28.30
C VAL A 140 -9.86 51.68 -28.18
N SER A 141 -9.12 51.06 -29.12
CA SER A 141 -9.29 50.13 -30.25
C SER A 141 -7.88 49.97 -30.87
N SER A 142 -7.66 48.85 -31.56
CA SER A 142 -6.83 48.70 -32.78
C SER A 142 -5.37 48.24 -32.72
N ALA A 143 -5.18 47.16 -33.51
CA ALA A 143 -4.09 46.83 -34.44
C ALA A 143 -2.88 46.06 -33.87
N ALA A 144 -2.27 45.09 -34.57
CA ALA A 144 -2.57 44.19 -35.69
C ALA A 144 -1.22 43.48 -36.00
N ALA A 145 -1.25 42.18 -36.33
CA ALA A 145 -0.34 41.41 -37.23
C ALA A 145 -0.17 39.98 -36.66
N SER A 146 -0.85 38.94 -37.15
CA SER A 146 -0.71 38.22 -38.42
C SER A 146 0.65 37.52 -38.61
N VAL A 147 0.65 36.19 -38.43
CA VAL A 147 1.31 35.24 -39.35
C VAL A 147 0.55 33.93 -39.37
N ALA A 148 0.51 33.36 -40.57
CA ALA A 148 -0.41 32.33 -41.02
C ALA A 148 0.24 30.94 -41.09
N ALA A 149 -0.63 29.95 -41.31
CA ALA A 149 -0.39 28.59 -41.82
C ALA A 149 0.24 27.61 -40.80
N SER A 150 -0.33 26.42 -40.57
CA SER A 150 -0.67 25.47 -41.60
C SER A 150 -1.74 24.47 -41.15
N ALA A 151 -2.60 24.09 -42.10
CA ALA A 151 -3.49 22.96 -42.02
C ALA A 151 -2.73 21.64 -41.79
N GLY A 152 -3.29 20.74 -40.98
CA GLY A 152 -2.73 19.42 -40.77
C GLY A 152 -3.46 18.60 -39.74
N THR A 153 -4.47 17.87 -40.20
CA THR A 153 -4.86 16.55 -39.70
C THR A 153 -5.45 16.47 -38.28
N SER A 154 -6.77 16.50 -38.25
CA SER A 154 -7.60 15.88 -37.21
C SER A 154 -7.34 14.37 -37.16
N VAL A 155 -6.51 13.93 -36.23
CA VAL A 155 -6.50 12.55 -35.73
C VAL A 155 -7.19 12.54 -34.38
N ALA A 156 -8.30 11.84 -34.32
CA ALA A 156 -8.98 11.49 -33.10
C ALA A 156 -8.02 10.69 -32.21
N ALA A 157 -7.60 11.27 -31.09
CA ALA A 157 -7.03 10.52 -29.99
C ALA A 157 -8.14 10.33 -28.95
N SER A 158 -8.81 9.19 -29.04
CA SER A 158 -9.60 8.65 -27.94
C SER A 158 -8.66 8.44 -26.76
N SER A 159 -8.65 9.35 -25.80
CA SER A 159 -8.08 9.12 -24.49
C SER A 159 -9.07 8.28 -23.68
N VAL A 160 -9.20 7.03 -24.07
CA VAL A 160 -9.71 5.98 -23.19
C VAL A 160 -8.52 5.63 -22.31
N ALA A 161 -8.64 5.85 -20.99
CA ALA A 161 -7.77 5.22 -20.01
C ALA A 161 -7.95 3.71 -20.20
N ALA A 162 -7.10 3.13 -21.05
CA ALA A 162 -7.12 1.71 -21.34
C ALA A 162 -6.44 1.04 -20.16
N GLU A 163 -7.21 0.24 -19.43
CA GLU A 163 -6.61 -0.72 -18.51
C GLU A 163 -5.53 -1.52 -19.25
N PRO A 164 -4.37 -1.78 -18.62
CA PRO A 164 -3.30 -2.55 -19.23
C PRO A 164 -3.88 -3.87 -19.71
N VAL A 165 -3.97 -4.01 -21.03
CA VAL A 165 -4.52 -5.19 -21.68
C VAL A 165 -3.69 -6.37 -21.20
N SER A 166 -4.30 -7.36 -20.54
CA SER A 166 -3.56 -8.46 -19.88
C SER A 166 -2.53 -9.16 -20.78
N GLY A 167 -2.71 -9.08 -22.10
CA GLY A 167 -1.74 -9.53 -23.10
C GLY A 167 -0.39 -8.81 -23.07
N GLU A 168 -0.33 -7.51 -22.77
CA GLU A 168 0.94 -6.78 -22.66
C GLU A 168 1.72 -7.23 -21.44
N ILE A 169 1.05 -7.37 -20.29
CA ILE A 169 1.67 -7.89 -19.07
C ILE A 169 2.19 -9.31 -19.25
N ALA A 170 1.42 -10.16 -19.93
CA ALA A 170 1.88 -11.50 -20.30
C ALA A 170 3.11 -11.46 -21.23
N ALA A 171 3.15 -10.55 -22.21
CA ALA A 171 4.28 -10.39 -23.10
C ALA A 171 5.54 -9.90 -22.36
N ARG A 172 5.40 -8.92 -21.46
CA ARG A 172 6.48 -8.43 -20.59
C ARG A 172 6.99 -9.55 -19.68
N ALA A 173 6.10 -10.31 -19.06
CA ALA A 173 6.47 -11.48 -18.25
C ALA A 173 7.21 -12.55 -19.06
N ALA A 174 6.81 -12.78 -20.32
CA ALA A 174 7.49 -13.72 -21.20
C ALA A 174 8.91 -13.28 -21.59
N VAL A 175 9.17 -11.96 -21.66
CA VAL A 175 10.54 -11.42 -21.82
C VAL A 175 11.35 -11.69 -20.56
N MET A 176 10.84 -11.32 -19.38
CA MET A 176 11.52 -11.55 -18.10
C MET A 176 11.80 -13.04 -17.84
N ALA A 177 10.88 -13.93 -18.21
CA ALA A 177 11.03 -15.38 -18.01
C ALA A 177 12.15 -16.00 -18.85
N ARG A 178 12.68 -15.29 -19.86
CA ARG A 178 13.83 -15.73 -20.66
C ARG A 178 15.16 -15.30 -20.06
N ASP A 179 15.15 -14.36 -19.12
CA ASP A 179 16.36 -13.92 -18.44
C ASP A 179 16.85 -15.00 -17.46
N ASP A 180 18.16 -15.11 -17.32
CA ASP A 180 18.80 -16.04 -16.38
C ASP A 180 18.66 -15.54 -14.94
N THR A 181 17.93 -16.29 -14.11
CA THR A 181 17.65 -15.94 -12.71
C THR A 181 18.75 -16.38 -11.74
N ALA A 182 19.93 -16.79 -12.23
CA ALA A 182 21.09 -17.06 -11.39
C ALA A 182 21.45 -15.87 -10.47
N GLN A 183 21.90 -16.17 -9.25
CA GLN A 183 22.21 -15.20 -8.19
C GLN A 183 23.06 -14.01 -8.68
N GLY A 184 24.04 -14.26 -9.56
CA GLY A 184 24.94 -13.23 -10.10
C GLY A 184 24.29 -12.18 -11.01
N ASN A 185 23.04 -12.39 -11.46
CA ASN A 185 22.33 -11.41 -12.30
C ASN A 185 21.44 -10.46 -11.47
N TRP A 186 21.30 -10.67 -10.16
CA TRP A 186 20.53 -9.82 -9.25
C TRP A 186 21.42 -8.72 -8.65
N THR A 187 21.89 -7.83 -9.53
CA THR A 187 22.92 -6.83 -9.19
C THR A 187 22.36 -5.45 -8.83
N GLN A 188 21.07 -5.22 -9.08
CA GLN A 188 20.40 -3.99 -8.69
C GLN A 188 19.61 -4.22 -7.40
N GLN A 189 19.26 -3.14 -6.69
CA GLN A 189 18.39 -3.20 -5.54
C GLN A 189 17.46 -1.99 -5.51
N TYR A 190 16.22 -2.23 -5.08
CA TYR A 190 15.32 -1.17 -4.66
C TYR A 190 15.31 -1.15 -3.13
N CYS A 191 15.59 0.01 -2.54
CA CYS A 191 15.55 0.20 -1.09
C CYS A 191 14.62 1.36 -0.74
N SER A 192 13.84 1.19 0.32
CA SER A 192 13.05 2.26 0.94
C SER A 192 13.53 2.46 2.37
N SER A 193 14.17 3.59 2.65
CA SER A 193 14.61 3.95 4.00
C SER A 193 13.43 4.28 4.92
N HIS A 194 12.34 4.79 4.37
CA HIS A 194 11.12 5.11 5.12
C HIS A 194 10.43 3.85 5.66
N ILE A 195 10.36 2.79 4.85
CA ILE A 195 9.76 1.51 5.26
C ILE A 195 10.78 0.57 5.90
N GLY A 196 12.07 0.74 5.58
CA GLY A 196 13.17 0.00 6.17
C GLY A 196 13.48 -1.33 5.48
N PHE A 197 13.33 -1.44 4.16
CA PHE A 197 13.63 -2.68 3.43
C PHE A 197 14.40 -2.47 2.12
N CYS A 198 15.03 -3.55 1.64
CA CYS A 198 15.59 -3.66 0.32
C CYS A 198 15.12 -4.95 -0.36
N ILE A 199 14.91 -4.89 -1.67
CA ILE A 199 14.69 -6.06 -2.52
C ILE A 199 15.72 -6.11 -3.65
N PRO A 200 16.18 -7.32 -4.02
CA PRO A 200 17.02 -7.47 -5.19
C PRO A 200 16.20 -7.26 -6.46
N VAL A 201 16.81 -6.63 -7.46
CA VAL A 201 16.26 -6.49 -8.80
C VAL A 201 17.27 -7.03 -9.81
N HIS A 202 16.76 -7.79 -10.78
CA HIS A 202 17.58 -8.34 -11.85
C HIS A 202 18.18 -7.23 -12.72
N ARG A 203 19.41 -7.42 -13.19
CA ARG A 203 20.18 -6.39 -13.91
C ARG A 203 19.53 -5.86 -15.19
N ASN A 204 18.66 -6.65 -15.82
CA ASN A 204 17.96 -6.29 -17.05
C ASN A 204 16.55 -5.72 -16.80
N TRP A 205 16.14 -5.60 -15.53
CA TRP A 205 14.78 -5.18 -15.19
C TRP A 205 14.78 -3.77 -14.62
N TRP A 206 13.65 -3.13 -14.78
CA TRP A 206 13.34 -1.81 -14.26
C TRP A 206 12.36 -1.96 -13.12
N PHE A 207 12.42 -1.05 -12.16
CA PHE A 207 11.48 -0.99 -11.05
C PHE A 207 10.98 0.44 -10.85
N LYS A 208 9.73 0.57 -10.41
CA LYS A 208 9.15 1.85 -9.98
C LYS A 208 8.33 1.63 -8.74
N SER A 209 8.55 2.49 -7.75
CA SER A 209 7.69 2.56 -6.57
C SER A 209 6.60 3.59 -6.80
N PHE A 210 5.40 3.26 -6.37
CA PHE A 210 4.24 4.14 -6.38
C PHE A 210 3.81 4.55 -4.97
N GLY A 211 4.64 4.29 -3.96
CA GLY A 211 4.35 4.58 -2.56
C GLY A 211 3.15 3.79 -2.05
N THR A 212 2.32 4.42 -1.23
CA THR A 212 1.08 3.84 -0.72
C THR A 212 0.00 3.80 -1.81
N THR A 213 -0.72 2.69 -1.92
CA THR A 213 -1.92 2.59 -2.76
C THR A 213 -3.15 2.37 -1.90
N THR A 214 -4.30 2.21 -2.55
CA THR A 214 -5.58 1.97 -1.89
C THR A 214 -5.62 0.65 -1.11
N SER A 215 -4.83 -0.34 -1.52
CA SER A 215 -4.84 -1.70 -0.95
C SER A 215 -3.50 -2.12 -0.34
N SER A 216 -2.48 -1.25 -0.40
CA SER A 216 -1.14 -1.58 0.11
C SER A 216 -0.48 -0.37 0.76
N LEU A 217 0.23 -0.62 1.85
CA LEU A 217 1.06 0.36 2.54
C LEU A 217 2.27 0.77 1.70
N TRP A 218 2.69 -0.09 0.77
CA TRP A 218 3.77 0.21 -0.16
C TRP A 218 3.65 -0.65 -1.41
N HIS A 219 3.78 -0.04 -2.58
CA HIS A 219 3.64 -0.68 -3.88
C HIS A 219 4.88 -0.44 -4.75
N VAL A 220 5.40 -1.52 -5.32
CA VAL A 220 6.52 -1.52 -6.27
C VAL A 220 6.20 -2.47 -7.41
N GLU A 221 6.42 -2.00 -8.62
CA GLU A 221 6.31 -2.82 -9.83
C GLU A 221 7.68 -3.01 -10.47
N ILE A 222 7.86 -4.18 -11.10
CA ILE A 222 9.09 -4.58 -11.79
C ILE A 222 8.74 -5.13 -13.18
N ALA A 223 9.48 -4.70 -14.21
CA ALA A 223 9.22 -4.98 -15.61
C ALA A 223 10.52 -5.09 -16.44
N PRO A 224 10.49 -5.65 -17.67
CA PRO A 224 11.66 -5.71 -18.55
C PRO A 224 11.95 -4.37 -19.26
N ALA A 225 11.13 -3.36 -19.06
CA ALA A 225 11.23 -2.02 -19.63
C ALA A 225 10.75 -0.99 -18.60
N GLU A 226 10.93 0.30 -18.90
CA GLU A 226 10.49 1.39 -18.04
C GLU A 226 8.98 1.30 -17.71
N ILE A 227 8.63 1.73 -16.51
CA ILE A 227 7.28 1.68 -15.95
C ILE A 227 6.82 3.13 -15.75
N GLU A 228 5.76 3.53 -16.41
CA GLU A 228 5.24 4.89 -16.27
C GLU A 228 4.04 4.94 -15.33
N THR A 229 3.08 4.03 -15.54
CA THR A 229 1.82 3.95 -14.79
C THR A 229 1.71 2.66 -13.96
N ILE A 230 0.82 2.67 -12.98
CA ILE A 230 0.49 1.48 -12.18
C ILE A 230 -0.17 0.44 -13.08
N GLY A 231 0.18 -0.82 -12.90
CA GLY A 231 -0.35 -1.97 -13.62
C GLY A 231 0.47 -2.36 -14.84
N GLU A 232 1.63 -1.74 -15.06
CA GLU A 232 2.53 -2.03 -16.19
C GLU A 232 3.58 -3.11 -15.88
N GLY A 233 3.82 -3.38 -14.60
CA GLY A 233 4.78 -4.39 -14.16
C GLY A 233 4.17 -5.77 -13.94
N PRO A 234 4.67 -6.82 -14.61
CA PRO A 234 4.21 -8.19 -14.36
C PRO A 234 4.57 -8.72 -12.97
N LEU A 235 5.65 -8.23 -12.36
CA LEU A 235 6.06 -8.59 -10.99
C LEU A 235 5.75 -7.41 -10.07
N VAL A 236 4.92 -7.67 -9.08
CA VAL A 236 4.41 -6.67 -8.14
C VAL A 236 4.82 -7.06 -6.72
N LEU A 237 5.27 -6.08 -5.95
CA LEU A 237 5.52 -6.20 -4.53
C LEU A 237 4.61 -5.23 -3.76
N ASN A 238 3.85 -5.79 -2.84
CA ASN A 238 2.98 -5.05 -1.94
C ASN A 238 3.42 -5.27 -0.50
N LEU A 239 3.55 -4.21 0.29
CA LEU A 239 3.50 -4.28 1.75
C LEU A 239 2.06 -4.10 2.18
N VAL A 240 1.53 -5.04 2.94
CA VAL A 240 0.14 -5.02 3.41
C VAL A 240 0.09 -5.17 4.93
N SER A 241 -0.99 -4.68 5.52
CA SER A 241 -1.30 -4.86 6.94
C SER A 241 -1.84 -6.27 7.20
N GLY A 242 -1.61 -6.78 8.42
CA GLY A 242 -2.04 -8.10 8.85
C GLY A 242 -0.88 -9.09 8.97
N SER A 243 -1.14 -10.17 9.72
CA SER A 243 -0.18 -11.25 9.94
C SER A 243 -0.33 -12.33 8.86
N LEU A 244 0.74 -13.09 8.57
CA LEU A 244 0.66 -14.22 7.64
C LEU A 244 -0.29 -15.32 8.13
N GLU A 245 -0.39 -15.50 9.45
CA GLU A 245 -1.30 -16.48 10.06
C GLU A 245 -2.76 -16.15 9.73
N SER A 246 -3.13 -14.87 9.67
CA SER A 246 -4.50 -14.43 9.36
C SER A 246 -4.95 -14.81 7.94
N ILE A 247 -4.01 -14.94 7.01
CA ILE A 247 -4.26 -15.36 5.62
C ILE A 247 -3.87 -16.83 5.37
N GLY A 248 -3.50 -17.56 6.44
CA GLY A 248 -3.08 -18.95 6.37
C GLY A 248 -1.83 -19.18 5.51
N ALA A 249 -0.90 -18.22 5.50
CA ALA A 249 0.40 -18.32 4.85
C ALA A 249 1.52 -18.49 5.87
N SER A 250 2.65 -19.04 5.46
CA SER A 250 3.89 -19.12 6.26
C SER A 250 4.95 -18.17 5.74
N ASP A 251 5.88 -17.76 6.62
CA ASP A 251 7.01 -16.93 6.20
C ASP A 251 7.86 -17.63 5.12
N ARG A 252 8.20 -16.88 4.08
CA ARG A 252 8.90 -17.34 2.86
C ARG A 252 8.16 -18.41 2.05
N GLU A 253 6.86 -18.59 2.28
CA GLU A 253 6.04 -19.46 1.45
C GLU A 253 5.88 -18.87 0.04
N VAL A 254 5.95 -19.72 -0.99
CA VAL A 254 5.56 -19.37 -2.36
C VAL A 254 4.42 -20.27 -2.78
N ARG A 255 3.26 -19.67 -3.09
CA ARG A 255 2.02 -20.35 -3.41
C ARG A 255 1.58 -20.03 -4.84
N ALA A 256 1.16 -21.04 -5.58
CA ALA A 256 0.48 -20.84 -6.85
C ALA A 256 -1.02 -20.54 -6.61
N VAL A 257 -1.53 -19.47 -7.21
CA VAL A 257 -2.94 -19.05 -7.13
C VAL A 257 -3.42 -18.72 -8.54
N GLY A 258 -4.14 -19.66 -9.16
CA GLY A 258 -4.57 -19.52 -10.55
C GLY A 258 -3.39 -19.53 -11.52
N ASP A 259 -3.29 -18.48 -12.35
CA ASP A 259 -2.20 -18.24 -13.29
C ASP A 259 -1.02 -17.47 -12.68
N ARG A 260 -1.14 -17.08 -11.40
CA ARG A 260 -0.15 -16.31 -10.65
C ARG A 260 0.55 -17.16 -9.60
N VAL A 261 1.68 -16.65 -9.15
CA VAL A 261 2.46 -17.14 -8.01
C VAL A 261 2.69 -15.99 -7.06
N ILE A 262 2.52 -16.24 -5.77
CA ILE A 262 2.63 -15.24 -4.70
C ILE A 262 3.63 -15.76 -3.67
N GLY A 263 4.68 -14.97 -3.42
CA GLY A 263 5.62 -15.17 -2.33
C GLY A 263 5.23 -14.30 -1.13
N TYR A 264 5.29 -14.87 0.07
CA TYR A 264 4.91 -14.22 1.31
C TYR A 264 6.12 -14.01 2.22
N ARG A 265 6.27 -12.82 2.79
CA ARG A 265 7.35 -12.50 3.75
C ARG A 265 6.79 -11.76 4.96
N ALA A 266 6.89 -12.34 6.16
CA ALA A 266 6.42 -11.71 7.39
C ALA A 266 7.24 -10.44 7.67
N TRP A 267 6.62 -9.32 8.01
CA TRP A 267 7.31 -8.06 8.30
C TRP A 267 6.96 -7.55 9.70
N THR A 268 7.61 -6.46 10.13
CA THR A 268 7.38 -5.88 11.46
C THR A 268 6.00 -5.23 11.56
N ASP A 269 5.55 -5.00 12.80
CA ASP A 269 4.32 -4.23 13.10
C ASP A 269 3.05 -4.87 12.53
N ASN A 270 2.98 -6.20 12.56
CA ASN A 270 1.85 -6.96 12.04
C ASN A 270 1.58 -6.64 10.55
N ARG A 271 2.64 -6.65 9.75
CA ARG A 271 2.60 -6.44 8.29
C ARG A 271 3.25 -7.63 7.58
N HIS A 272 3.05 -7.74 6.29
CA HIS A 272 3.77 -8.69 5.45
C HIS A 272 3.91 -8.21 4.02
N PHE A 273 4.89 -8.75 3.31
CA PHE A 273 5.04 -8.57 1.88
C PHE A 273 4.34 -9.67 1.11
N GLU A 274 3.66 -9.27 0.03
CA GLU A 274 3.16 -10.13 -1.03
C GLU A 274 3.92 -9.80 -2.33
N ILE A 275 4.65 -10.79 -2.85
CA ILE A 275 5.40 -10.68 -4.10
C ILE A 275 4.67 -11.52 -5.13
N SER A 276 3.93 -10.89 -6.05
CA SER A 276 3.10 -11.60 -7.03
C SER A 276 3.60 -11.43 -8.45
N ALA A 277 3.49 -12.50 -9.24
CA ALA A 277 3.78 -12.46 -10.68
C ALA A 277 3.02 -13.57 -11.42
N PRO A 278 2.94 -13.52 -12.77
CA PRO A 278 2.57 -14.69 -13.56
C PRO A 278 3.43 -15.91 -13.24
N SER A 279 2.86 -17.10 -13.34
CA SER A 279 3.48 -18.38 -12.94
C SER A 279 4.83 -18.68 -13.62
N ASN A 280 5.06 -18.19 -14.84
CA ASN A 280 6.36 -18.32 -15.52
C ASN A 280 7.49 -17.51 -14.86
N LEU A 281 7.19 -16.64 -13.89
CA LEU A 281 8.16 -15.90 -13.07
C LEU A 281 8.32 -16.46 -11.65
N GLN A 282 7.90 -17.69 -11.38
CA GLN A 282 7.99 -18.31 -10.05
C GLN A 282 9.41 -18.31 -9.45
N ALA A 283 10.45 -18.54 -10.26
CA ALA A 283 11.83 -18.50 -9.80
C ALA A 283 12.22 -17.10 -9.29
N ALA A 284 11.77 -16.06 -9.99
CA ALA A 284 12.01 -14.67 -9.61
C ALA A 284 11.27 -14.31 -8.31
N VAL A 285 9.99 -14.67 -8.20
CA VAL A 285 9.20 -14.46 -6.98
C VAL A 285 9.85 -15.14 -5.79
N LYS A 286 10.27 -16.40 -5.94
CA LYS A 286 10.98 -17.13 -4.89
C LYS A 286 12.28 -16.43 -4.48
N TYR A 287 13.09 -16.00 -5.46
CA TYR A 287 14.36 -15.35 -5.19
C TYR A 287 14.17 -14.04 -4.41
N ILE A 288 13.24 -13.18 -4.83
CA ILE A 288 12.96 -11.92 -4.13
C ILE A 288 12.44 -12.20 -2.71
N THR A 289 11.53 -13.16 -2.56
CA THR A 289 10.97 -13.55 -1.25
C THR A 289 12.05 -14.00 -0.27
N ASP A 290 13.01 -14.81 -0.74
CA ASP A 290 14.10 -15.33 0.10
C ASP A 290 15.15 -14.26 0.46
N ASN A 291 15.33 -13.24 -0.40
CA ASN A 291 16.40 -12.25 -0.31
C ASN A 291 15.90 -10.83 0.03
N LEU A 292 14.63 -10.68 0.41
CA LEU A 292 14.11 -9.43 0.97
C LEU A 292 14.76 -9.17 2.32
N ALA A 293 15.47 -8.05 2.42
CA ALA A 293 16.31 -7.70 3.57
C ALA A 293 15.83 -6.40 4.23
N VAL A 294 16.23 -6.22 5.49
CA VAL A 294 16.09 -4.94 6.20
C VAL A 294 17.04 -3.93 5.57
N TYR A 295 16.59 -2.70 5.40
CA TYR A 295 17.46 -1.60 4.98
C TYR A 295 18.39 -1.25 6.13
N GLU A 296 19.68 -1.44 5.90
CA GLU A 296 20.73 -1.00 6.82
C GLU A 296 21.31 0.31 6.27
N ALA A 297 21.14 1.41 7.03
CA ALA A 297 21.78 2.67 6.70
C ALA A 297 23.30 2.46 6.76
N THR A 298 23.96 2.60 5.61
CA THR A 298 25.43 2.53 5.55
C THR A 298 25.95 3.83 6.16
N GLU A 299 26.59 3.74 7.32
CA GLU A 299 27.25 4.87 8.00
C GLU A 299 28.48 5.39 7.23
#